data_AF-A0A0H3HPU9-F1
#
_entry.id   AF-A0A0H3HPU9-F1
#
_cell.length_a   1.000
_cell.length_b   1.000
_cell.length_c   1.000
_cell.angle_alpha   90.00
_cell.angle_beta   90.00
_cell.angle_gamma   90.00
#
_symmetry.space_group_name_H-M   'P 1'
#
loop_
_entity.id
_entity.type
_entity.pdbx_description
1 polymer ?
#
loop_
_entity_poly.entity_id
_entity_poly.type
_entity_poly.pdbx_seq_one_letter_code
_entity_poly.pdbx_strand_id
1 'polypeptide(L)'
;MKLRNLSITAAAFALAFGLSACGQRDAGAPPAAAASASIAPAASVTLDASANASPSAASAPAASSEAAPAATTAAAADTPNPGGEKVFKSVCFMCHQTGAAGAPIAGNKDDWAPRIAQGKPTLYKHALEGFTGNKGTMPPRGGNPSLKDNEVEAAVDFMVAKAH
;
A
#
# COMPACT_ATOMS: atom_id res chain seq x y z
N MET A 1 55.67 -7.54 -9.29
CA MET A 1 56.01 -6.67 -8.14
C MET A 1 54.72 -6.26 -7.45
N LYS A 2 54.57 -6.64 -6.18
CA LYS A 2 53.35 -6.49 -5.38
C LYS A 2 53.68 -5.50 -4.27
N LEU A 3 53.28 -4.24 -4.42
CA LEU A 3 53.50 -3.22 -3.38
C LEU A 3 52.27 -3.11 -2.49
N ARG A 4 52.49 -3.47 -1.23
CA ARG A 4 51.58 -3.45 -0.10
C ARG A 4 51.78 -2.08 0.58
N ASN A 5 50.72 -1.29 0.75
CA ASN A 5 50.75 -0.15 1.67
C ASN A 5 49.76 -0.41 2.82
N LEU A 6 50.36 -0.85 3.91
CA LEU A 6 49.81 -1.04 5.24
C LEU A 6 50.34 0.13 6.10
N SER A 7 49.45 0.94 6.68
CA SER A 7 49.68 1.73 7.92
C SER A 7 48.34 2.38 8.30
N ILE A 8 47.64 1.85 9.31
CA ILE A 8 47.78 2.19 10.75
C ILE A 8 47.30 3.62 11.02
N THR A 9 46.11 3.77 11.61
CA THR A 9 45.97 4.46 12.91
C THR A 9 44.61 4.17 13.53
N ALA A 10 44.65 3.54 14.70
CA ALA A 10 43.55 3.44 15.63
C ALA A 10 43.30 4.81 16.27
N ALA A 11 42.03 5.17 16.49
CA ALA A 11 41.66 6.16 17.50
C ALA A 11 40.28 5.77 18.05
N ALA A 12 40.31 4.94 19.10
CA ALA A 12 39.20 4.80 20.01
C ALA A 12 39.08 6.10 20.82
N PHE A 13 37.96 6.81 20.71
CA PHE A 13 37.60 7.89 21.62
C PHE A 13 36.45 7.41 22.50
N ALA A 14 36.81 7.02 23.72
CA ALA A 14 35.89 6.72 24.79
C ALA A 14 35.54 8.00 25.57
N LEU A 15 34.28 8.04 26.03
CA LEU A 15 33.75 8.74 27.22
C LEU A 15 33.83 10.27 27.31
N ALA A 16 32.66 10.89 27.23
CA ALA A 16 32.32 12.03 28.09
C ALA A 16 30.83 11.97 28.48
N PHE A 17 30.57 11.47 29.69
CA PHE A 17 29.32 11.63 30.42
C PHE A 17 29.18 13.11 30.80
N GLY A 18 28.19 13.82 30.27
CA GLY A 18 27.90 15.22 30.60
C GLY A 18 26.58 15.33 31.37
N LEU A 19 26.68 15.34 32.70
CA LEU A 19 25.62 15.71 33.62
C LEU A 19 25.52 17.25 33.62
N SER A 20 24.48 17.82 33.03
CA SER A 20 24.14 19.24 33.22
C SER A 20 22.64 19.39 33.44
N ALA A 21 22.32 19.82 34.65
CA ALA A 21 21.00 20.08 35.16
C ALA A 21 20.56 21.53 34.87
N CYS A 22 19.26 21.75 35.06
CA CYS A 22 18.49 23.00 35.05
C CYS A 22 17.89 23.43 33.70
N GLY A 23 16.63 23.04 33.52
CA GLY A 23 15.73 23.52 32.47
C GLY A 23 14.28 23.23 32.82
N GLN A 24 13.79 23.90 33.86
CA GLN A 24 12.40 23.92 34.34
C GLN A 24 11.40 24.14 33.18
N ARG A 25 10.44 23.23 32.98
CA ARG A 25 9.14 23.56 32.41
C ARG A 25 8.05 22.83 33.17
N ASP A 26 7.25 23.63 33.85
CA ASP A 26 6.21 23.27 34.78
C ASP A 26 5.06 22.50 34.12
N ALA A 27 4.63 21.45 34.80
CA ALA A 27 3.43 20.69 34.49
C ALA A 27 2.20 21.48 34.98
N GLY A 28 1.37 21.93 34.04
CA GLY A 28 0.03 22.43 34.30
C GLY A 28 -1.02 21.41 33.87
N ALA A 29 -1.50 20.60 34.81
CA ALA A 29 -2.72 19.80 34.65
C ALA A 29 -3.75 20.29 35.67
N PRO A 30 -4.99 20.67 35.27
CA PRO A 30 -6.05 20.93 36.23
C PRO A 30 -6.67 19.62 36.77
N PRO A 31 -7.18 19.63 38.01
CA PRO A 31 -7.69 18.44 38.69
C PRO A 31 -9.09 18.05 38.22
N ALA A 32 -9.30 16.74 38.06
CA ALA A 32 -10.63 16.14 38.00
C ALA A 32 -11.13 15.88 39.43
N ALA A 33 -12.27 16.48 39.78
CA ALA A 33 -13.09 16.08 40.92
C ALA A 33 -14.58 16.22 40.57
N ALA A 34 -15.37 15.31 41.13
CA ALA A 34 -16.68 14.84 40.71
C ALA A 34 -17.88 15.78 40.95
N ALA A 35 -19.01 15.54 40.24
CA ALA A 35 -20.37 15.59 40.79
C ALA A 35 -21.40 14.91 39.87
N SER A 36 -22.26 14.09 40.47
CA SER A 36 -23.40 13.35 39.90
C SER A 36 -24.59 14.23 39.49
N ALA A 37 -25.38 13.77 38.51
CA ALA A 37 -26.85 13.84 38.55
C ALA A 37 -27.50 12.83 37.59
N SER A 38 -28.38 11.99 38.15
CA SER A 38 -29.21 10.96 37.48
C SER A 38 -30.40 11.53 36.71
N ILE A 39 -30.79 10.88 35.60
CA ILE A 39 -32.19 10.76 35.14
C ILE A 39 -32.38 9.40 34.45
N ALA A 40 -33.44 8.67 34.81
CA ALA A 40 -33.93 7.39 34.27
C ALA A 40 -35.32 7.62 33.61
N PRO A 41 -36.06 6.61 33.08
CA PRO A 41 -35.72 5.44 32.25
C PRO A 41 -36.63 5.33 30.98
N ALA A 42 -36.57 4.16 30.31
CA ALA A 42 -37.60 3.46 29.52
C ALA A 42 -37.36 3.35 28.00
N ALA A 43 -37.08 2.13 27.54
CA ALA A 43 -37.95 1.36 26.63
C ALA A 43 -37.23 0.09 26.16
N SER A 44 -37.72 -1.05 26.61
CA SER A 44 -37.38 -2.38 26.11
C SER A 44 -38.04 -2.61 24.76
N VAL A 45 -37.31 -3.08 23.74
CA VAL A 45 -37.87 -3.88 22.64
C VAL A 45 -36.81 -4.80 22.02
N THR A 46 -36.92 -6.08 22.40
CA THR A 46 -36.81 -7.32 21.62
C THR A 46 -35.75 -7.45 20.52
N LEU A 47 -34.78 -8.33 20.78
CA LEU A 47 -33.95 -9.00 19.79
C LEU A 47 -34.75 -10.20 19.23
N ASP A 48 -35.16 -10.14 17.97
CA ASP A 48 -35.47 -11.33 17.18
C ASP A 48 -34.27 -11.61 16.28
N ALA A 49 -33.44 -12.58 16.66
CA ALA A 49 -32.47 -13.20 15.78
C ALA A 49 -32.92 -14.63 15.57
N SER A 50 -33.84 -14.76 14.61
CA SER A 50 -34.28 -16.02 14.05
C SER A 50 -33.08 -16.90 13.66
N ALA A 51 -33.08 -18.10 14.22
CA ALA A 51 -32.14 -19.15 13.94
C ALA A 51 -32.18 -19.55 12.47
N ASN A 52 -31.01 -19.77 11.87
CA ASN A 52 -30.91 -20.85 10.90
C ASN A 52 -29.52 -21.49 10.95
N ALA A 53 -29.48 -22.70 11.51
CA ALA A 53 -28.34 -23.60 11.41
C ALA A 53 -28.50 -24.45 10.13
N SER A 54 -27.48 -24.39 9.28
CA SER A 54 -26.82 -25.44 8.46
C SER A 54 -27.58 -26.75 8.12
N PRO A 55 -27.33 -27.37 6.94
CA PRO A 55 -26.07 -28.13 6.80
C PRO A 55 -25.39 -28.14 5.42
N SER A 56 -24.09 -28.40 5.54
CA SER A 56 -23.12 -28.91 4.55
C SER A 56 -23.60 -30.13 3.74
N ALA A 57 -23.23 -30.22 2.47
CA ALA A 57 -22.63 -31.45 1.90
C ALA A 57 -21.94 -31.17 0.56
N ALA A 58 -20.79 -31.85 0.40
CA ALA A 58 -19.81 -31.77 -0.66
C ALA A 58 -20.30 -32.23 -2.04
N SER A 59 -19.59 -31.81 -3.10
CA SER A 59 -18.78 -32.71 -3.94
C SER A 59 -18.13 -31.94 -5.11
N ALA A 60 -16.81 -32.01 -5.21
CA ALA A 60 -16.09 -31.91 -6.48
C ALA A 60 -16.23 -33.25 -7.23
N PRO A 61 -16.02 -33.29 -8.56
CA PRO A 61 -14.65 -33.45 -9.02
C PRO A 61 -14.26 -32.56 -10.20
N ALA A 62 -12.95 -32.54 -10.40
CA ALA A 62 -12.20 -31.90 -11.45
C ALA A 62 -12.61 -32.34 -12.86
N ALA A 63 -12.51 -31.41 -13.81
CA ALA A 63 -12.20 -31.72 -15.19
C ALA A 63 -11.19 -30.69 -15.70
N SER A 64 -9.99 -31.19 -16.02
CA SER A 64 -8.99 -30.50 -16.83
C SER A 64 -9.62 -29.87 -18.06
N SER A 65 -9.37 -28.58 -18.28
CA SER A 65 -9.29 -28.06 -19.64
C SER A 65 -7.86 -27.68 -19.91
N GLU A 66 -7.29 -28.49 -20.78
CA GLU A 66 -6.02 -28.40 -21.46
C GLU A 66 -5.65 -26.97 -21.88
N ALA A 67 -4.36 -26.69 -21.77
CA ALA A 67 -3.71 -25.52 -22.30
C ALA A 67 -3.90 -25.43 -23.83
N ALA A 68 -4.44 -24.30 -24.29
CA ALA A 68 -4.24 -23.81 -25.64
C ALA A 68 -3.82 -22.34 -25.55
N PRO A 69 -2.78 -21.90 -26.27
CA PRO A 69 -2.25 -20.56 -26.14
C PRO A 69 -3.21 -19.59 -26.86
N ALA A 70 -4.09 -18.96 -26.10
CA ALA A 70 -4.90 -17.87 -26.64
C ALA A 70 -4.02 -16.61 -26.72
N ALA A 71 -3.45 -16.44 -27.91
CA ALA A 71 -3.28 -15.19 -28.64
C ALA A 71 -2.94 -13.96 -27.79
N THR A 72 -1.70 -13.51 -27.98
CA THR A 72 -1.29 -12.12 -27.84
C THR A 72 -2.34 -11.21 -28.51
N THR A 73 -3.25 -10.65 -27.73
CA THR A 73 -4.07 -9.52 -28.19
C THR A 73 -3.17 -8.31 -28.17
N ALA A 74 -2.73 -7.96 -29.38
CA ALA A 74 -2.10 -6.71 -29.70
C ALA A 74 -2.89 -5.54 -29.11
N ALA A 75 -2.14 -4.65 -28.44
CA ALA A 75 -2.39 -3.22 -28.29
C ALA A 75 -3.86 -2.77 -28.33
N ALA A 76 -4.59 -3.03 -27.25
CA ALA A 76 -5.77 -2.24 -26.94
C ALA A 76 -5.32 -0.87 -26.39
N ALA A 77 -5.30 0.09 -27.31
CA ALA A 77 -5.51 1.52 -27.16
C ALA A 77 -4.74 2.27 -26.05
N ASP A 78 -3.80 3.12 -26.51
CA ASP A 78 -3.16 4.24 -25.80
C ASP A 78 -4.14 5.35 -25.34
N THR A 79 -5.39 5.01 -25.04
CA THR A 79 -6.35 5.97 -24.49
C THR A 79 -6.59 5.62 -23.03
N PRO A 80 -5.99 6.37 -22.08
CA PRO A 80 -6.28 6.22 -20.67
C PRO A 80 -7.79 6.30 -20.45
N ASN A 81 -8.36 5.31 -19.80
CA ASN A 81 -9.75 5.37 -19.35
C ASN A 81 -9.91 6.60 -18.42
N PRO A 82 -10.89 7.49 -18.66
CA PRO A 82 -11.07 8.72 -17.88
C PRO A 82 -11.28 8.47 -16.37
N GLY A 83 -11.68 7.26 -15.98
CA GLY A 83 -11.77 6.85 -14.58
C GLY A 83 -10.42 6.68 -13.86
N GLY A 84 -9.32 6.52 -14.60
CA GLY A 84 -8.00 6.23 -14.03
C GLY A 84 -7.46 7.34 -13.12
N GLU A 85 -7.64 8.60 -13.52
CA GLU A 85 -7.26 9.74 -12.69
C GLU A 85 -8.05 9.81 -11.38
N LYS A 86 -9.35 9.47 -11.43
CA LYS A 86 -10.20 9.46 -10.24
C LYS A 86 -9.72 8.44 -9.22
N VAL A 87 -9.42 7.22 -9.67
CA VAL A 87 -8.89 6.14 -8.82
C VAL A 87 -7.50 6.49 -8.29
N PHE A 88 -6.65 7.07 -9.13
CA PHE A 88 -5.34 7.57 -8.70
C PHE A 88 -5.50 8.56 -7.54
N LYS A 89 -6.34 9.59 -7.71
CA LYS A 89 -6.55 10.63 -6.69
C LYS A 89 -7.25 10.14 -5.43
N SER A 90 -7.99 9.03 -5.47
CA SER A 90 -8.69 8.52 -4.28
C SER A 90 -7.87 7.49 -3.50
N VAL A 91 -7.00 6.73 -4.17
CA VAL A 91 -6.28 5.59 -3.56
C VAL A 91 -4.78 5.70 -3.81
N CYS A 92 -4.36 5.74 -5.08
CA CYS A 92 -2.97 5.52 -5.45
C CYS A 92 -2.05 6.69 -5.08
N PHE A 93 -2.58 7.93 -5.06
CA PHE A 93 -1.80 9.15 -4.86
C PHE A 93 -1.06 9.18 -3.52
N MET A 94 -1.62 8.54 -2.49
CA MET A 94 -1.05 8.53 -1.14
C MET A 94 0.40 8.04 -1.13
N CYS A 95 0.75 7.12 -2.02
CA CYS A 95 2.11 6.62 -2.18
C CYS A 95 2.77 7.15 -3.45
N HIS A 96 2.05 7.15 -4.58
CA HIS A 96 2.63 7.45 -5.88
C HIS A 96 2.80 8.95 -6.17
N GLN A 97 2.25 9.86 -5.36
CA GLN A 97 2.51 11.29 -5.55
C GLN A 97 3.90 11.70 -5.05
N THR A 98 4.35 11.15 -3.92
CA THR A 98 5.60 11.55 -3.25
C THR A 98 6.67 10.46 -3.28
N GLY A 99 6.30 9.24 -3.67
CA GLY A 99 7.17 8.06 -3.60
C GLY A 99 7.23 7.45 -2.21
N ALA A 100 6.20 7.66 -1.39
CA ALA A 100 6.13 7.10 -0.05
C ALA A 100 6.30 5.57 -0.08
N ALA A 101 6.97 5.04 0.94
CA ALA A 101 7.32 3.62 1.04
C ALA A 101 8.08 3.06 -0.19
N GLY A 102 8.77 3.92 -0.95
CA GLY A 102 9.54 3.53 -2.13
C GLY A 102 8.69 3.30 -3.39
N ALA A 103 7.46 3.80 -3.41
CA ALA A 103 6.60 3.78 -4.58
C ALA A 103 7.23 4.60 -5.75
N PRO A 104 7.06 4.18 -7.02
CA PRO A 104 7.46 4.99 -8.15
C PRO A 104 6.61 6.26 -8.23
N ILE A 105 7.25 7.43 -8.34
CA ILE A 105 6.55 8.70 -8.40
C ILE A 105 5.83 8.83 -9.74
N ALA A 106 4.51 9.06 -9.73
CA ALA A 106 3.72 9.26 -10.94
C ALA A 106 4.27 10.44 -11.75
N GLY A 107 4.57 10.20 -13.02
CA GLY A 107 5.19 11.18 -13.91
C GLY A 107 6.72 11.27 -13.85
N ASN A 108 7.39 10.57 -12.93
CA ASN A 108 8.84 10.47 -12.94
C ASN A 108 9.29 9.46 -14.00
N LYS A 109 9.94 9.94 -15.06
CA LYS A 109 10.41 9.11 -16.18
C LYS A 109 11.40 8.03 -15.74
N ASP A 110 12.32 8.33 -14.82
CA ASP A 110 13.37 7.40 -14.39
C ASP A 110 12.81 6.24 -13.56
N ASP A 111 11.80 6.52 -12.73
CA ASP A 111 11.10 5.49 -11.97
C ASP A 111 10.28 4.58 -12.89
N TRP A 112 9.63 5.14 -13.91
CA TRP A 112 8.66 4.43 -14.75
C TRP A 112 9.27 3.77 -15.99
N ALA A 113 10.36 4.26 -16.56
CA ALA A 113 11.00 3.65 -17.73
C ALA A 113 11.29 2.14 -17.59
N PRO A 114 11.98 1.67 -16.52
CA PRO A 114 12.23 0.23 -16.35
C PRO A 114 10.96 -0.58 -16.08
N ARG A 115 9.87 0.05 -15.60
CA ARG A 115 8.57 -0.59 -15.34
C ARG A 115 7.78 -0.73 -16.64
N ILE A 116 7.72 0.33 -17.43
CA ILE A 116 7.06 0.33 -18.75
C ILE A 116 7.73 -0.72 -19.65
N ALA A 117 9.04 -0.90 -19.57
CA ALA A 117 9.78 -1.94 -20.29
C ALA A 117 9.33 -3.39 -19.94
N GLN A 118 8.69 -3.62 -18.80
CA GLN A 118 8.11 -4.93 -18.42
C GLN A 118 6.76 -5.19 -19.10
N GLY A 119 6.16 -4.18 -19.74
CA GLY A 119 4.87 -4.23 -20.41
C GLY A 119 3.66 -4.05 -19.49
N LYS A 120 2.57 -3.51 -20.05
CA LYS A 120 1.29 -3.27 -19.33
C LYS A 120 0.77 -4.50 -18.57
N PRO A 121 0.78 -5.73 -19.13
CA PRO A 121 0.25 -6.91 -18.42
C PRO A 121 0.95 -7.17 -17.08
N THR A 122 2.27 -6.98 -17.03
CA THR A 122 3.05 -7.13 -15.79
C THR A 122 2.69 -6.05 -14.78
N LEU A 123 2.53 -4.80 -15.23
CA LEU A 123 2.15 -3.69 -14.35
C LEU A 123 0.75 -3.89 -13.75
N TYR A 124 -0.21 -4.35 -14.56
CA TYR A 124 -1.54 -4.68 -14.08
C TYR A 124 -1.51 -5.80 -13.06
N LYS A 125 -0.80 -6.89 -13.35
CA LYS A 125 -0.66 -8.01 -12.42
C LYS A 125 -0.13 -7.54 -11.07
N HIS A 126 0.97 -6.78 -11.05
CA HIS A 126 1.54 -6.24 -9.83
C HIS A 126 0.58 -5.31 -9.08
N ALA A 127 -0.22 -4.52 -9.81
CA ALA A 127 -1.19 -3.62 -9.19
C ALA A 127 -2.41 -4.36 -8.61
N LEU A 128 -2.87 -5.42 -9.27
CA LEU A 128 -4.03 -6.21 -8.87
C LEU A 128 -3.70 -7.18 -7.73
N GLU A 129 -2.60 -7.92 -7.86
CA GLU A 129 -2.19 -8.98 -6.94
C GLU A 129 -1.26 -8.48 -5.83
N GLY A 130 -0.72 -7.28 -5.98
CA GLY A 130 0.34 -6.76 -5.12
C GLY A 130 1.72 -7.17 -5.60
N PHE A 131 2.74 -6.47 -5.12
CA PHE A 131 4.11 -6.68 -5.52
C PHE A 131 5.08 -6.26 -4.42
N THR A 132 6.04 -7.12 -4.10
CA THR A 132 7.17 -6.77 -3.23
C THR A 132 8.42 -6.69 -4.08
N GLY A 133 9.02 -5.51 -4.15
CA GLY A 133 10.26 -5.26 -4.85
C GLY A 133 11.33 -4.72 -3.93
N ASN A 134 12.50 -4.43 -4.51
CA ASN A 134 13.67 -3.98 -3.77
C ASN A 134 13.48 -2.63 -3.04
N LYS A 135 12.59 -1.77 -3.55
CA LYS A 135 12.35 -0.43 -3.00
C LYS A 135 11.19 -0.38 -2.00
N GLY A 136 10.32 -1.39 -1.99
CA GLY A 136 9.11 -1.37 -1.17
C GLY A 136 8.06 -2.37 -1.62
N THR A 137 6.90 -2.30 -0.98
CA THR A 137 5.76 -3.19 -1.22
C THR A 137 4.56 -2.40 -1.70
N MET A 138 3.97 -2.85 -2.80
CA MET A 138 2.68 -2.40 -3.31
C MET A 138 1.61 -3.41 -2.86
N PRO A 139 0.62 -3.01 -2.05
CA PRO A 139 -0.46 -3.90 -1.65
C PRO A 139 -1.39 -4.25 -2.84
N PRO A 140 -2.07 -5.41 -2.80
CA PRO A 140 -3.08 -5.77 -3.80
C PRO A 140 -4.13 -4.67 -3.96
N ARG A 141 -4.47 -4.33 -5.21
CA ARG A 141 -5.41 -3.26 -5.58
C ARG A 141 -5.13 -1.92 -4.89
N GLY A 142 -3.85 -1.60 -4.66
CA GLY A 142 -3.44 -0.37 -3.97
C GLY A 142 -3.94 -0.29 -2.52
N GLY A 143 -4.29 -1.42 -1.90
CA GLY A 143 -4.80 -1.49 -0.53
C GLY A 143 -6.31 -1.29 -0.42
N ASN A 144 -7.03 -1.11 -1.54
CA ASN A 144 -8.48 -1.00 -1.55
C ASN A 144 -9.12 -2.21 -2.25
N PRO A 145 -9.60 -3.22 -1.49
CA PRO A 145 -10.18 -4.43 -2.07
C PRO A 145 -11.54 -4.20 -2.78
N SER A 146 -12.15 -3.03 -2.62
CA SER A 146 -13.42 -2.69 -3.30
C SER A 146 -13.23 -2.20 -4.74
N LEU A 147 -12.00 -1.91 -5.18
CA LEU A 147 -11.73 -1.54 -6.56
C LEU A 147 -11.91 -2.73 -7.50
N LYS A 148 -12.58 -2.50 -8.62
CA LYS A 148 -12.65 -3.48 -9.70
C LYS A 148 -11.34 -3.51 -10.49
N ASP A 149 -11.07 -4.61 -11.15
CA ASP A 149 -9.79 -4.80 -11.86
C ASP A 149 -9.59 -3.75 -12.95
N ASN A 150 -10.64 -3.44 -13.71
CA ASN A 150 -10.61 -2.39 -14.73
C ASN A 150 -10.38 -0.98 -14.17
N GLU A 151 -10.76 -0.71 -12.91
CA GLU A 151 -10.49 0.57 -12.24
C GLU A 151 -9.01 0.68 -11.85
N VAL A 152 -8.41 -0.43 -11.41
CA VAL A 152 -6.98 -0.50 -11.09
C VAL A 152 -6.14 -0.37 -12.37
N GLU A 153 -6.49 -1.11 -13.43
CA GLU A 153 -5.81 -1.03 -14.73
C GLU A 153 -5.86 0.38 -15.32
N ALA A 154 -7.03 1.05 -15.25
CA ALA A 154 -7.16 2.44 -15.66
C ALA A 154 -6.25 3.39 -14.86
N ALA A 155 -6.08 3.17 -13.56
CA ALA A 155 -5.18 3.97 -12.73
C ALA A 155 -3.70 3.72 -13.11
N VAL A 156 -3.33 2.48 -13.41
CA VAL A 156 -1.98 2.15 -13.93
C VAL A 156 -1.74 2.87 -15.25
N ASP A 157 -2.69 2.83 -16.17
CA ASP A 157 -2.59 3.52 -17.47
C ASP A 157 -2.45 5.03 -17.31
N PHE A 158 -3.20 5.63 -16.39
CA PHE A 158 -3.05 7.05 -16.07
C PHE A 158 -1.63 7.38 -15.58
N MET A 159 -1.07 6.60 -14.66
CA MET A 159 0.28 6.84 -14.14
C MET A 159 1.37 6.64 -15.19
N VAL A 160 1.23 5.61 -16.02
CA VAL A 160 2.11 5.37 -17.18
C VAL A 160 2.04 6.54 -18.15
N ALA A 161 0.83 6.98 -18.53
CA ALA A 161 0.59 8.13 -19.41
C ALA A 161 1.26 9.40 -18.90
N LYS A 162 1.23 9.65 -17.57
CA LYS A 162 1.92 10.81 -16.97
C LYS A 162 3.45 10.73 -17.07
N ALA A 163 4.00 9.54 -17.21
CA ALA A 163 5.45 9.29 -17.22
C ALA A 163 6.06 9.19 -18.62
N HIS A 164 5.28 9.41 -19.69
CA HIS A 164 5.80 9.61 -21.05
C HIS A 164 6.42 11.00 -21.23
#